data_AF-A0A6F9BTD7-F1
#
_entry.id   AF-A0A6F9BTD7-F1
#
_cell.length_a   1.000
_cell.length_b   1.000
_cell.length_c   1.000
_cell.angle_alpha   90.00
_cell.angle_beta   90.00
_cell.angle_gamma   90.00
#
_symmetry.space_group_name_H-M   'P 1'
#
loop_
_entity.id
_entity.type
_entity.pdbx_description
1 polymer ?
#
loop_
_entity_poly.entity_id
_entity_poly.type
_entity_poly.pdbx_seq_one_letter_code
_entity_poly.pdbx_strand_id
1 'polypeptide(L)'
;MGKKHYKEQVPPAEPSNKKPSAGKQKAKPPPASTPTHNTHKNLEDAFKALDVGELKQQLDRSQTLFPDNPSVWVKDLAGYLNHALAAPETEPTLSSYAHDYPYCLAGKELRGVVKALIGRCSESLQDFYDHCVYTMLRELDKQTGTHTTHL
;
A
#
# COMPACT_ATOMS: atom_id res chain seq x y z
N MET A 1 31.15 38.80 -31.25
CA MET A 1 32.23 39.31 -30.38
C MET A 1 31.67 40.51 -29.61
N GLY A 2 31.31 40.38 -28.34
CA GLY A 2 32.10 40.86 -27.17
C GLY A 2 31.35 42.05 -26.52
N LYS A 3 31.34 42.35 -25.22
CA LYS A 3 31.90 41.81 -23.96
C LYS A 3 31.02 42.34 -22.81
N LYS A 4 31.03 41.62 -21.67
CA LYS A 4 30.37 41.92 -20.38
C LYS A 4 31.15 42.96 -19.52
N HIS A 5 30.57 43.30 -18.35
CA HIS A 5 31.12 43.87 -17.08
C HIS A 5 31.04 45.41 -16.89
N TYR A 6 30.77 46.04 -15.73
CA TYR A 6 30.33 45.69 -14.35
C TYR A 6 30.16 47.02 -13.54
N LYS A 7 29.76 46.92 -12.26
CA LYS A 7 29.75 47.91 -11.13
C LYS A 7 28.44 48.68 -10.91
N GLU A 8 27.65 48.34 -9.88
CA GLU A 8 27.82 48.59 -8.43
C GLU A 8 27.32 49.99 -8.03
N GLN A 9 26.18 50.02 -7.32
CA GLN A 9 25.82 51.03 -6.32
C GLN A 9 24.58 50.60 -5.52
N VAL A 10 24.73 50.56 -4.21
CA VAL A 10 23.72 50.32 -3.16
C VAL A 10 23.46 51.64 -2.41
N PRO A 11 22.52 51.71 -1.44
CA PRO A 11 21.11 52.11 -1.50
C PRO A 11 20.87 53.51 -0.84
N PRO A 12 19.62 53.96 -0.62
CA PRO A 12 19.23 54.11 0.80
C PRO A 12 17.74 53.87 1.16
N ALA A 13 17.59 53.22 2.33
CA ALA A 13 16.62 53.34 3.44
C ALA A 13 15.15 53.77 3.24
N GLU A 14 14.25 52.98 3.84
CA GLU A 14 12.84 53.27 4.17
C GLU A 14 12.68 54.47 5.14
N PRO A 15 11.47 55.06 5.23
CA PRO A 15 10.67 54.74 6.42
C PRO A 15 9.13 54.62 6.20
N SER A 16 8.56 53.63 6.90
CA SER A 16 7.32 53.65 7.72
C SER A 16 6.13 54.54 7.28
N ASN A 17 4.92 53.97 7.10
CA ASN A 17 3.93 53.80 8.19
C ASN A 17 2.50 53.43 7.68
N LYS A 18 1.76 52.69 8.52
CA LYS A 18 0.27 52.54 8.65
C LYS A 18 -0.52 51.52 7.79
N LYS A 19 -1.01 50.50 8.52
CA LYS A 19 -2.22 49.63 8.33
C LYS A 19 -3.51 50.44 8.01
N PRO A 20 -4.69 49.84 7.66
CA PRO A 20 -5.15 48.44 7.83
C PRO A 20 -5.97 47.82 6.67
N SER A 21 -6.18 46.49 6.69
CA SER A 21 -7.53 45.86 6.73
C SER A 21 -7.58 44.41 6.22
N ALA A 22 -8.25 43.59 7.03
CA ALA A 22 -8.98 42.36 6.74
C ALA A 22 -8.82 41.68 5.37
N GLY A 23 -8.14 40.53 5.37
CA GLY A 23 -8.17 39.54 4.29
C GLY A 23 -8.17 38.13 4.88
N LYS A 24 -9.33 37.47 4.82
CA LYS A 24 -9.59 36.10 5.27
C LYS A 24 -8.50 35.13 4.81
N GLN A 25 -7.74 34.56 5.74
CA GLN A 25 -6.86 33.43 5.47
C GLN A 25 -7.75 32.22 5.12
N LYS A 26 -7.77 31.86 3.83
CA LYS A 26 -8.26 30.55 3.40
C LYS A 26 -7.35 29.50 4.05
N ALA A 27 -7.93 28.73 4.98
CA ALA A 27 -7.31 27.53 5.49
C ALA A 27 -6.94 26.63 4.30
N LYS A 28 -5.65 26.33 4.15
CA LYS A 28 -5.22 25.23 3.29
C LYS A 28 -5.84 23.94 3.85
N PRO A 29 -6.47 23.10 3.02
CA PRO A 29 -6.84 21.78 3.47
C PRO A 29 -5.57 21.05 3.91
N PRO A 30 -5.62 20.25 5.00
CA PRO A 30 -4.50 19.42 5.37
C PRO A 30 -4.16 18.48 4.20
N PRO A 31 -2.88 18.13 4.02
CA PRO A 31 -2.51 17.10 3.05
C PRO A 31 -3.31 15.84 3.36
N ALA A 32 -3.88 15.22 2.32
CA ALA A 32 -4.61 13.97 2.44
C ALA A 32 -3.74 12.98 3.22
N SER A 33 -4.24 12.58 4.38
CA SER A 33 -3.67 11.49 5.17
C SER A 33 -3.52 10.31 4.23
N THR A 34 -2.29 9.85 4.05
CA THR A 34 -2.04 8.51 3.50
C THR A 34 -2.94 7.54 4.26
N PRO A 35 -3.68 6.64 3.60
CA PRO A 35 -4.60 5.74 4.28
C PRO A 35 -3.82 5.03 5.37
N THR A 36 -4.27 5.16 6.61
CA THR A 36 -3.67 4.45 7.74
C THR A 36 -3.70 2.97 7.40
N HIS A 37 -2.51 2.41 7.18
CA HIS A 37 -2.28 0.98 7.12
C HIS A 37 -2.97 0.38 8.35
N ASN A 38 -3.88 -0.58 8.15
CA ASN A 38 -4.68 -1.26 9.17
C ASN A 38 -6.02 -0.58 9.49
N THR A 39 -7.04 -0.91 8.69
CA THR A 39 -8.45 -0.64 9.02
C THR A 39 -9.00 -1.65 10.04
N HIS A 40 -8.39 -2.84 10.12
CA HIS A 40 -8.81 -3.93 10.99
C HIS A 40 -8.00 -3.98 12.28
N LYS A 41 -8.62 -4.46 13.37
CA LYS A 41 -7.97 -4.56 14.69
C LYS A 41 -6.97 -5.71 14.77
N ASN A 42 -7.25 -6.80 14.06
CA ASN A 42 -6.44 -8.00 13.96
C ASN A 42 -6.79 -8.71 12.63
N LEU A 43 -6.05 -9.76 12.33
CA LEU A 43 -6.19 -10.49 11.08
C LEU A 43 -7.53 -11.23 11.00
N GLU A 44 -8.04 -11.75 12.12
CA GLU A 44 -9.33 -12.44 12.20
C GLU A 44 -10.49 -11.52 11.81
N ASP A 45 -10.48 -10.28 12.27
CA ASP A 45 -11.49 -9.28 11.91
C ASP A 45 -11.37 -8.86 10.45
N ALA A 46 -10.16 -8.84 9.89
CA ALA A 46 -9.96 -8.61 8.45
C ALA A 46 -10.54 -9.75 7.61
N PHE A 47 -10.31 -11.01 7.97
CA PHE A 47 -10.91 -12.17 7.30
C PHE A 47 -12.43 -12.18 7.36
N LYS A 48 -13.04 -11.73 8.48
CA LYS A 48 -14.50 -11.62 8.60
C LYS A 48 -15.08 -10.51 7.72
N ALA A 49 -14.34 -9.43 7.51
CA ALA A 49 -14.77 -8.28 6.72
C ALA A 49 -14.46 -8.42 5.22
N LEU A 50 -13.69 -9.43 4.83
CA LEU A 50 -13.26 -9.68 3.45
C LEU A 50 -14.46 -9.86 2.51
N ASP A 51 -14.53 -9.03 1.47
CA ASP A 51 -15.55 -9.14 0.42
C ASP A 51 -15.08 -10.09 -0.70
N VAL A 52 -15.48 -11.36 -0.60
CA VAL A 52 -15.17 -12.36 -1.64
C VAL A 52 -15.86 -12.05 -2.97
N GLY A 53 -16.97 -11.30 -2.96
CA GLY A 53 -17.66 -10.86 -4.16
C GLY A 53 -16.85 -9.84 -4.95
N GLU A 54 -16.27 -8.86 -4.26
CA GLU A 54 -15.35 -7.88 -4.86
C GLU A 54 -14.11 -8.56 -5.44
N LEU A 55 -13.50 -9.49 -4.69
CA LEU A 55 -12.37 -10.29 -5.18
C LEU A 55 -12.70 -10.99 -6.50
N LYS A 56 -13.86 -11.64 -6.58
CA LYS A 56 -14.30 -12.32 -7.81
C LYS A 56 -14.45 -11.34 -8.98
N GLN A 57 -15.08 -10.19 -8.76
CA GLN A 57 -15.23 -9.17 -9.80
C GLN A 57 -13.88 -8.65 -10.30
N GLN A 58 -12.92 -8.44 -9.39
CA GLN A 58 -11.57 -8.05 -9.77
C GLN A 58 -10.88 -9.13 -10.60
N LEU A 59 -10.96 -10.39 -10.20
CA LEU A 59 -10.37 -11.50 -10.95
C LEU A 59 -11.02 -11.68 -12.32
N ASP A 60 -12.35 -11.57 -12.43
CA ASP A 60 -13.08 -11.66 -13.69
C ASP A 60 -12.63 -10.56 -14.66
N ARG A 61 -12.43 -9.33 -14.16
CA ARG A 61 -11.88 -8.22 -14.94
C ARG A 61 -10.48 -8.52 -15.43
N SER A 62 -9.60 -9.01 -14.56
CA SER A 62 -8.21 -9.34 -14.92
C SER A 62 -8.14 -10.48 -15.94
N GLN A 63 -8.99 -11.49 -15.82
CA GLN A 63 -9.10 -12.57 -16.79
C GLN A 63 -9.66 -12.08 -18.14
N THR A 64 -10.59 -11.13 -18.12
CA THR A 64 -11.16 -10.54 -19.35
C THR A 64 -10.13 -9.69 -20.08
N LEU A 65 -9.36 -8.86 -19.36
CA LEU A 65 -8.37 -7.96 -19.95
C LEU A 65 -7.07 -8.67 -20.35
N PHE A 66 -6.71 -9.74 -19.62
CA PHE A 66 -5.45 -10.46 -19.81
C PHE A 66 -5.68 -11.98 -19.86
N PRO A 67 -6.41 -12.50 -20.86
CA PRO A 67 -6.84 -13.90 -20.92
C PRO A 67 -5.69 -14.93 -21.04
N ASP A 68 -4.53 -14.50 -21.53
CA ASP A 68 -3.36 -15.35 -21.73
C ASP A 68 -2.21 -15.03 -20.76
N ASN A 69 -2.50 -14.32 -19.67
CA ASN A 69 -1.49 -13.91 -18.70
C ASN A 69 -1.85 -14.33 -17.26
N PRO A 70 -1.70 -15.64 -16.93
CA PRO A 70 -2.01 -16.17 -15.61
C PRO A 70 -1.24 -15.50 -14.47
N SER A 71 -0.03 -14.99 -14.74
CA SER A 71 0.78 -14.22 -13.79
C SER A 71 0.08 -12.95 -13.31
N VAL A 72 -0.73 -12.29 -14.16
CA VAL A 72 -1.50 -11.11 -13.75
C VAL A 72 -2.57 -11.50 -12.74
N TRP A 73 -3.30 -12.59 -12.98
CA TRP A 73 -4.43 -12.98 -12.13
C TRP A 73 -3.98 -13.37 -10.72
N VAL A 74 -2.88 -14.11 -10.59
CA VAL A 74 -2.34 -14.49 -9.29
C VAL A 74 -1.74 -13.29 -8.54
N LYS A 75 -1.15 -12.33 -9.26
CA LYS A 75 -0.70 -11.06 -8.66
C LYS A 75 -1.85 -10.19 -8.19
N ASP A 76 -2.95 -10.14 -8.94
CA ASP A 76 -4.16 -9.42 -8.53
C ASP A 76 -4.83 -10.07 -7.31
N LEU A 77 -4.88 -11.41 -7.26
CA LEU A 77 -5.30 -12.14 -6.05
C LEU A 77 -4.46 -11.73 -4.84
N ALA A 78 -3.12 -11.78 -4.95
CA ALA A 78 -2.24 -11.40 -3.86
C ALA A 78 -2.39 -9.92 -3.49
N GLY A 79 -2.50 -9.03 -4.47
CA GLY A 79 -2.70 -7.61 -4.25
C GLY A 79 -3.99 -7.31 -3.47
N TYR A 80 -5.09 -7.96 -3.86
CA TYR A 80 -6.36 -7.84 -3.14
C TYR A 80 -6.25 -8.32 -1.70
N LEU A 81 -5.70 -9.53 -1.49
CA LEU A 81 -5.56 -10.10 -0.14
C LEU A 81 -4.63 -9.26 0.73
N ASN A 82 -3.49 -8.80 0.22
CA ASN A 82 -2.57 -7.95 0.97
C ASN A 82 -3.22 -6.62 1.40
N HIS A 83 -4.11 -6.07 0.56
CA HIS A 83 -4.84 -4.85 0.89
C HIS A 83 -5.95 -5.11 1.91
N ALA A 84 -6.81 -6.09 1.63
CA ALA A 84 -7.99 -6.37 2.43
C ALA A 84 -7.67 -7.03 3.79
N LEU A 85 -6.53 -7.71 3.91
CA LEU A 85 -6.08 -8.36 5.13
C LEU A 85 -5.06 -7.53 5.93
N ALA A 86 -4.89 -6.24 5.60
CA ALA A 86 -4.00 -5.35 6.32
C ALA A 86 -4.46 -5.18 7.78
N ALA A 87 -3.67 -5.72 8.70
CA ALA A 87 -3.89 -5.66 10.14
C ALA A 87 -2.56 -5.39 10.87
N PRO A 88 -2.59 -4.84 12.10
CA PRO A 88 -1.39 -4.62 12.89
C PRO A 88 -0.66 -5.93 13.15
N GLU A 89 0.67 -5.87 13.13
CA GLU A 89 1.48 -7.02 13.52
C GLU A 89 1.26 -7.28 15.01
N THR A 90 0.57 -8.38 15.30
CA THR A 90 0.58 -8.94 16.64
C THR A 90 1.86 -9.76 16.74
N GLU A 91 2.61 -9.61 17.84
CA GLU A 91 3.64 -10.58 18.21
C GLU A 91 3.05 -11.72 19.06
N PRO A 92 2.50 -12.79 18.46
CA PRO A 92 2.44 -14.06 19.16
C PRO A 92 3.65 -14.90 18.80
N THR A 93 4.18 -15.60 19.79
CA THR A 93 5.03 -16.75 19.53
C THR A 93 4.27 -17.75 18.63
N LEU A 94 4.93 -18.26 17.59
CA LEU A 94 4.38 -19.21 16.60
C LEU A 94 3.64 -20.40 17.23
N SER A 95 3.95 -20.76 18.49
CA SER A 95 3.31 -21.84 19.25
C SER A 95 1.83 -21.58 19.62
N SER A 96 1.34 -20.35 19.46
CA SER A 96 -0.04 -19.97 19.84
C SER A 96 -1.08 -20.21 18.75
N TYR A 97 -0.66 -20.48 17.51
CA TYR A 97 -1.54 -20.63 16.37
C TYR A 97 -1.64 -22.08 15.87
N ALA A 98 -2.73 -22.39 15.18
CA ALA A 98 -2.88 -23.65 14.48
C ALA A 98 -1.85 -23.78 13.36
N HIS A 99 -1.47 -25.02 13.03
CA HIS A 99 -0.45 -25.32 11.99
C HIS A 99 -0.78 -24.76 10.60
N ASP A 100 -2.06 -24.50 10.32
CA ASP A 100 -2.57 -23.97 9.07
C ASP A 100 -2.96 -22.49 9.17
N TYR A 101 -2.58 -21.79 10.25
CA TYR A 101 -2.75 -20.34 10.36
C TYR A 101 -1.80 -19.58 9.41
N PRO A 102 -2.23 -18.48 8.78
CA PRO A 102 -3.56 -17.86 8.87
C PRO A 102 -4.58 -18.42 7.88
N TYR A 103 -4.21 -19.39 7.03
CA TYR A 103 -5.10 -19.98 6.03
C TYR A 103 -6.35 -20.63 6.64
N CYS A 104 -6.28 -21.10 7.88
CA CYS A 104 -7.41 -21.63 8.64
C CYS A 104 -8.55 -20.62 8.82
N LEU A 105 -8.26 -19.32 8.81
CA LEU A 105 -9.24 -18.24 8.90
C LEU A 105 -10.05 -18.05 7.61
N ALA A 106 -9.54 -18.52 6.48
CA ALA A 106 -10.23 -18.41 5.20
C ALA A 106 -11.52 -19.23 5.19
N GLY A 107 -12.65 -18.60 4.87
CA GLY A 107 -13.92 -19.30 4.64
C GLY A 107 -13.88 -20.22 3.41
N LYS A 108 -14.83 -21.17 3.35
CA LYS A 108 -14.94 -22.16 2.25
C LYS A 108 -14.95 -21.51 0.86
N GLU A 109 -15.62 -20.37 0.74
CA GLU A 109 -15.73 -19.65 -0.52
C GLU A 109 -14.37 -19.10 -1.00
N LEU A 110 -13.66 -18.38 -0.14
CA LEU A 110 -12.32 -17.88 -0.45
C LEU A 110 -11.36 -19.01 -0.80
N ARG A 111 -11.36 -20.09 0.00
CA ARG A 111 -10.53 -21.28 -0.28
C ARG A 111 -10.84 -21.87 -1.67
N GLY A 112 -12.12 -21.88 -2.06
CA GLY A 112 -12.56 -22.30 -3.38
C GLY A 112 -11.99 -21.43 -4.50
N VAL A 113 -12.07 -20.10 -4.36
CA VAL A 113 -11.51 -19.14 -5.33
C VAL A 113 -10.00 -19.31 -5.48
N VAL A 114 -9.27 -19.34 -4.36
CA VAL A 114 -7.80 -19.50 -4.34
C VAL A 114 -7.40 -20.82 -5.01
N LYS A 115 -8.05 -21.93 -4.63
CA LYS A 115 -7.76 -23.26 -5.21
C LYS A 115 -8.05 -23.31 -6.71
N ALA A 116 -9.18 -22.76 -7.15
CA ALA A 116 -9.56 -22.75 -8.56
C ALA A 116 -8.59 -21.92 -9.41
N LEU A 117 -8.15 -20.76 -8.90
CA LEU A 117 -7.19 -19.92 -9.61
C LEU A 117 -5.81 -20.58 -9.69
N ILE A 118 -5.26 -21.02 -8.55
CA ILE A 118 -3.95 -21.67 -8.49
C ILE A 118 -3.90 -22.91 -9.39
N GLY A 119 -4.97 -23.72 -9.42
CA GLY A 119 -5.06 -24.89 -10.28
C GLY A 119 -5.00 -24.59 -11.78
N ARG A 120 -5.35 -23.36 -12.20
CA ARG A 120 -5.27 -22.91 -13.60
C ARG A 120 -3.94 -22.24 -13.94
N CYS A 121 -3.16 -21.84 -12.95
CA CYS A 121 -1.95 -21.03 -13.12
C CYS A 121 -0.66 -21.80 -12.83
N SER A 122 -0.67 -23.14 -12.94
CA SER A 122 0.43 -24.02 -12.50
C SER A 122 1.81 -23.61 -13.04
N GLU A 123 1.87 -23.16 -14.30
CA GLU A 123 3.11 -22.75 -14.97
C GLU A 123 3.67 -21.43 -14.42
N SER A 124 2.84 -20.58 -13.80
CA SER A 124 3.23 -19.29 -13.24
C SER A 124 3.38 -19.30 -11.72
N LEU A 125 3.17 -20.44 -11.06
CA LEU A 125 3.19 -20.51 -9.59
C LEU A 125 4.58 -20.26 -9.00
N GLN A 126 5.64 -20.69 -9.67
CA GLN A 126 7.00 -20.45 -9.19
C GLN A 126 7.33 -18.95 -9.19
N ASP A 127 7.12 -18.28 -10.33
CA ASP A 127 7.33 -16.83 -10.45
C ASP A 127 6.42 -16.04 -9.50
N PHE A 128 5.20 -16.52 -9.27
CA PHE A 128 4.28 -15.94 -8.30
C PHE A 128 4.79 -16.06 -6.87
N TYR A 129 5.29 -17.23 -6.48
CA TYR A 129 5.89 -17.45 -5.18
C TYR A 129 7.09 -16.51 -4.95
N ASP A 130 8.00 -16.43 -5.92
CA ASP A 130 9.16 -15.53 -5.86
C ASP A 130 8.72 -14.06 -5.74
N HIS A 131 7.66 -13.68 -6.46
CA HIS A 131 7.07 -12.36 -6.35
C HIS A 131 6.51 -12.07 -4.95
N CYS A 132 5.82 -13.03 -4.33
CA CYS A 132 5.31 -12.90 -2.97
C CYS A 132 6.45 -12.73 -1.97
N VAL A 133 7.47 -13.59 -2.02
CA VAL A 133 8.64 -13.52 -1.12
C VAL A 133 9.39 -12.19 -1.29
N TYR A 134 9.67 -11.79 -2.52
CA TYR A 134 10.33 -10.51 -2.79
C TYR A 134 9.52 -9.33 -2.26
N THR A 135 8.19 -9.36 -2.43
CA THR A 135 7.32 -8.29 -1.95
C THR A 135 7.30 -8.21 -0.42
N MET A 136 7.28 -9.36 0.28
CA MET A 136 7.38 -9.40 1.74
C MET A 136 8.70 -8.81 2.23
N LEU A 137 9.83 -9.26 1.67
CA LEU A 137 11.17 -8.79 2.05
C LEU A 137 11.31 -7.28 1.85
N ARG A 138 10.86 -6.79 0.68
CA ARG A 138 10.89 -5.36 0.37
C ARG A 138 10.06 -4.53 1.35
N GLU A 139 8.94 -5.07 1.85
CA GLU A 139 8.09 -4.34 2.80
C GLU A 139 8.69 -4.33 4.21
N LEU A 140 9.35 -5.42 4.63
CA LEU A 140 10.12 -5.46 5.88
C LEU A 140 11.26 -4.43 5.89
N ASP A 141 12.00 -4.31 4.78
CA ASP A 141 13.09 -3.34 4.65
C ASP A 141 12.60 -1.89 4.79
N LYS A 142 11.39 -1.57 4.33
CA LYS A 142 10.83 -0.23 4.49
C LYS A 142 10.49 0.12 5.93
N GLN A 143 9.97 -0.85 6.68
CA GLN A 143 9.58 -0.62 8.09
C GLN A 143 10.81 -0.35 8.95
N THR A 144 11.90 -1.09 8.75
CA THR A 144 13.15 -0.92 9.50
C THR A 144 13.84 0.44 9.25
N GLY A 145 13.69 1.01 8.05
CA GLY A 145 14.25 2.32 7.70
C GLY A 145 13.58 3.53 8.38
N THR A 146 12.39 3.38 8.95
CA THR A 146 11.67 4.48 9.64
C THR A 146 11.95 4.57 11.14
N HIS A 147 12.54 3.53 11.73
CA HIS A 147 12.84 3.49 13.17
C HIS A 147 14.24 4.02 13.55
N THR A 148 15.09 4.40 12.59
CA THR A 148 16.49 4.78 12.83
C THR A 148 16.78 6.28 12.94
N THR A 149 15.76 7.16 12.95
CA THR A 149 15.94 8.63 12.99
C THR A 149 15.70 9.31 14.34
N HIS A 150 15.63 8.55 15.43
CA HIS A 150 15.55 9.12 16.79
C HIS A 150 16.71 8.64 17.68
N LEU A 151 17.92 9.13 17.39
CA LEU A 151 19.04 9.18 18.34
C LEU A 151 19.71 10.55 18.27
#